data_AF-A0A259CB49-F1
#
_entry.id   AF-A0A259CB49-F1
#
_cell.length_a   1.000
_cell.length_b   1.000
_cell.length_c   1.000
_cell.angle_alpha   90.00
_cell.angle_beta   90.00
_cell.angle_gamma   90.00
#
_symmetry.space_group_name_H-M   'P 1'
#
loop_
_entity.id
_entity.type
_entity.pdbx_description
1 polymer ?
#
loop_
_entity_poly.entity_id
_entity_poly.type
_entity_poly.pdbx_seq_one_letter_code
_entity_poly.pdbx_strand_id
1 'polypeptide(L)'
;GIRGLRHPLVIRTKSGDMPAVGNFEMDVALPAHVKGTHMSRFIALLQKHQEPVDSTSIVAMVREMLPLLNATEGRIQFTYTHFVKKAAPVSGVESLMDYEVTWTAIAKQSAAGSIGVELNLRALVPVMSLCPCSKEISEYGAHNQRSHVTMSVSLDPHTKMTVEDLVTAAEGQASSELWGLLKRPDEKWVTERAYDNPKFVEDLVRDVAGQLKGDQRILSLVVEAENFESIHNHSAYAKISLTK
;
A
#
# COMPACT_ATOMS: atom_id res chain seq x y z
N GLY A 1 -11.91 -18.30 -11.45
CA GLY A 1 -12.11 -17.30 -10.40
C GLY A 1 -13.05 -16.21 -10.89
N ILE A 2 -13.10 -15.10 -10.16
CA ILE A 2 -13.83 -13.87 -10.48
C ILE A 2 -12.87 -12.68 -10.44
N ARG A 3 -13.09 -11.65 -11.27
CA ARG A 3 -12.30 -10.39 -11.24
C ARG A 3 -13.21 -9.19 -11.42
N GLY A 4 -12.78 -8.03 -10.95
CA GLY A 4 -13.52 -6.78 -11.13
C GLY A 4 -14.77 -6.69 -10.25
N LEU A 5 -14.85 -7.49 -9.18
CA LEU A 5 -15.99 -7.47 -8.26
C LEU A 5 -15.83 -6.30 -7.29
N ARG A 6 -16.67 -5.28 -7.42
CA ARG A 6 -16.80 -4.23 -6.40
C ARG A 6 -17.63 -4.74 -5.24
N HIS A 7 -17.08 -4.73 -4.03
CA HIS A 7 -17.76 -5.20 -2.83
C HIS A 7 -17.49 -4.25 -1.64
N PRO A 8 -18.51 -3.88 -0.84
CA PRO A 8 -18.29 -3.13 0.38
C PRO A 8 -17.52 -3.97 1.41
N LEU A 9 -16.65 -3.34 2.17
CA LEU A 9 -15.93 -3.96 3.28
C LEU A 9 -15.69 -2.93 4.37
N VAL A 10 -15.26 -3.41 5.53
CA VAL A 10 -14.77 -2.56 6.62
C VAL A 10 -13.28 -2.85 6.76
N ILE A 11 -12.44 -1.83 6.82
CA ILE A 11 -10.99 -1.95 7.00
C ILE A 11 -10.66 -1.57 8.43
N ARG A 12 -9.87 -2.38 9.13
CA ARG A 12 -9.33 -2.01 10.44
C ARG A 12 -8.14 -1.08 10.25
N THR A 13 -8.24 0.12 10.80
CA THR A 13 -7.18 1.15 10.78
C THR A 13 -6.67 1.40 12.20
N LYS A 14 -5.55 2.10 12.35
CA LYS A 14 -5.05 2.55 13.67
C LYS A 14 -6.01 3.50 14.37
N SER A 15 -6.85 4.22 13.62
CA SER A 15 -7.80 5.20 14.13
C SER A 15 -9.22 4.65 14.31
N GLY A 16 -9.43 3.35 14.06
CA GLY A 16 -10.73 2.69 14.13
C GLY A 16 -11.13 2.01 12.82
N ASP A 17 -12.32 1.43 12.79
CA ASP A 17 -12.82 0.74 11.61
C ASP A 17 -13.37 1.73 10.58
N MET A 18 -13.03 1.52 9.30
CA MET A 18 -13.39 2.41 8.19
C MET A 18 -14.15 1.64 7.10
N PRO A 19 -15.39 2.03 6.75
CA PRO A 19 -16.08 1.50 5.59
C PRO A 19 -15.33 1.85 4.29
N ALA A 20 -15.22 0.90 3.38
CA ALA A 20 -14.57 1.06 2.09
C ALA A 20 -15.31 0.26 1.00
N VAL A 21 -14.91 0.47 -0.25
CA VAL A 21 -15.29 -0.37 -1.38
C VAL A 21 -14.02 -0.94 -1.99
N GLY A 22 -13.94 -2.27 -2.03
CA GLY A 22 -12.82 -3.00 -2.59
C GLY A 22 -13.15 -3.51 -3.99
N ASN A 23 -12.16 -3.48 -4.88
CA ASN A 23 -12.20 -4.16 -6.17
C ASN A 23 -11.46 -5.50 -6.05
N PHE A 24 -12.22 -6.59 -6.00
CA PHE A 24 -11.73 -7.93 -5.70
C PHE A 24 -11.40 -8.75 -6.97
N GLU A 25 -10.33 -9.51 -6.87
CA GLU A 25 -9.96 -10.61 -7.73
C GLU A 25 -9.74 -11.85 -6.86
N MET A 26 -10.41 -12.95 -7.21
CA MET A 26 -10.33 -14.20 -6.44
C MET A 26 -10.26 -15.38 -7.40
N ASP A 27 -9.30 -16.27 -7.18
CA ASP A 27 -9.10 -17.43 -8.02
C ASP A 27 -8.52 -18.62 -7.25
N VAL A 28 -8.70 -19.80 -7.82
CA VAL A 28 -8.20 -21.07 -7.27
C VAL A 28 -7.64 -21.92 -8.40
N ALA A 29 -6.64 -22.73 -8.08
CA ALA A 29 -6.14 -23.75 -8.98
C ALA A 29 -7.23 -24.79 -9.26
N LEU A 30 -7.33 -25.21 -10.51
CA LEU A 30 -8.31 -26.21 -10.97
C LEU A 30 -7.56 -27.43 -11.51
N PRO A 31 -7.78 -28.63 -10.95
CA PRO A 31 -7.18 -29.84 -11.49
C PRO A 31 -7.64 -30.12 -12.94
N ALA A 32 -6.77 -30.70 -13.76
CA ALA A 32 -7.04 -30.95 -15.18
C ALA A 32 -8.30 -31.81 -15.45
N HIS A 33 -8.72 -32.63 -14.48
CA HIS A 33 -9.90 -33.49 -14.59
C HIS A 33 -11.21 -32.80 -14.17
N VAL A 34 -11.15 -31.58 -13.62
CA VAL A 34 -12.33 -30.83 -13.19
C VAL A 34 -12.71 -29.81 -14.26
N LYS A 35 -13.96 -29.87 -14.74
CA LYS A 35 -14.44 -29.01 -15.83
C LYS A 35 -14.57 -27.52 -15.44
N GLY A 36 -14.83 -27.22 -14.16
CA GLY A 36 -15.00 -25.85 -13.70
C GLY A 36 -15.09 -25.74 -12.17
N THR A 37 -14.88 -24.53 -11.65
CA THR A 37 -15.04 -24.19 -10.24
C THR A 37 -16.45 -23.67 -9.93
N HIS A 38 -16.82 -23.57 -8.66
CA HIS A 38 -18.12 -23.08 -8.21
C HIS A 38 -18.10 -21.55 -7.99
N MET A 39 -18.41 -20.77 -9.05
CA MET A 39 -18.25 -19.31 -9.05
C MET A 39 -19.03 -18.57 -7.95
N SER A 40 -20.24 -19.01 -7.61
CA SER A 40 -21.04 -18.34 -6.57
C SER A 40 -20.44 -18.45 -5.16
N ARG A 41 -19.57 -19.44 -4.92
CA ARG A 41 -18.94 -19.65 -3.61
C ARG A 41 -17.95 -18.54 -3.24
N PHE A 42 -17.33 -17.88 -4.21
CA PHE A 42 -16.49 -16.70 -3.94
C PHE A 42 -17.29 -15.56 -3.32
N ILE A 43 -18.48 -15.28 -3.86
CA ILE A 43 -19.37 -14.22 -3.34
C ILE A 43 -19.93 -14.63 -1.98
N ALA A 44 -20.31 -15.90 -1.81
CA ALA A 44 -20.79 -16.42 -0.52
C ALA A 44 -19.73 -16.28 0.58
N LEU A 45 -18.45 -16.50 0.26
CA LEU A 45 -17.34 -16.27 1.20
C LEU A 45 -17.27 -14.80 1.64
N LEU A 46 -17.29 -13.86 0.69
CA LEU A 46 -17.24 -12.43 1.02
C LEU A 46 -18.43 -11.98 1.87
N GLN A 47 -19.65 -12.46 1.57
CA GLN A 47 -20.85 -12.12 2.35
C GLN A 47 -20.83 -12.69 3.78
N LYS A 48 -20.13 -13.81 3.99
CA LYS A 48 -19.94 -14.40 5.32
C LYS A 48 -18.96 -13.61 6.17
N HIS A 49 -17.93 -13.02 5.54
CA HIS A 49 -16.89 -12.22 6.21
C HIS A 49 -17.37 -10.79 6.43
N GLN A 50 -17.97 -10.54 7.60
CA GLN A 50 -18.42 -9.20 8.02
C GLN A 50 -17.45 -8.52 9.00
N GLU A 51 -16.41 -9.23 9.42
CA GLU A 51 -15.40 -8.67 10.32
C GLU A 51 -14.51 -7.64 9.59
N PRO A 52 -14.02 -6.60 10.30
CA PRO A 52 -13.07 -5.67 9.74
C PRO A 52 -11.81 -6.37 9.21
N VAL A 53 -11.41 -5.95 8.03
CA VAL A 53 -10.32 -6.51 7.25
C VAL A 53 -8.98 -5.95 7.74
N ASP A 54 -8.07 -6.86 8.10
CA ASP A 54 -6.67 -6.62 8.44
C ASP A 54 -5.79 -7.80 7.98
N SER A 55 -4.49 -7.74 8.27
CA SER A 55 -3.54 -8.82 7.98
C SER A 55 -4.01 -10.20 8.47
N THR A 56 -4.67 -10.29 9.62
CA THR A 56 -5.12 -11.56 10.21
C THR A 56 -6.38 -12.08 9.52
N SER A 57 -7.39 -11.25 9.34
CA SER A 57 -8.66 -11.68 8.74
C SER A 57 -8.53 -12.02 7.25
N ILE A 58 -7.64 -11.36 6.50
CA ILE A 58 -7.37 -11.73 5.10
C ILE A 58 -6.72 -13.12 5.01
N VAL A 59 -5.76 -13.41 5.90
CA VAL A 59 -5.13 -14.74 5.98
C VAL A 59 -6.16 -15.82 6.34
N ALA A 60 -7.09 -15.51 7.26
CA ALA A 60 -8.19 -16.42 7.59
C ALA A 60 -9.13 -16.65 6.40
N MET A 61 -9.50 -15.57 5.69
CA MET A 61 -10.40 -15.62 4.53
C MET A 61 -9.86 -16.50 3.41
N VAL A 62 -8.57 -16.36 3.04
CA VAL A 62 -7.97 -17.20 1.98
C VAL A 62 -7.85 -18.67 2.41
N ARG A 63 -7.61 -18.94 3.70
CA ARG A 63 -7.58 -20.30 4.24
C ARG A 63 -8.95 -20.98 4.21
N GLU A 64 -10.02 -20.22 4.46
CA GLU A 64 -11.39 -20.72 4.35
C GLU A 64 -11.81 -20.95 2.89
N MET A 65 -11.32 -20.12 1.97
CA MET A 65 -11.62 -20.20 0.55
C MET A 65 -11.26 -21.56 -0.06
N LEU A 66 -10.08 -22.10 0.26
CA LEU A 66 -9.58 -23.35 -0.32
C LEU A 66 -10.54 -24.55 -0.13
N PRO A 67 -10.91 -24.95 1.10
CA PRO A 67 -11.85 -26.06 1.29
C PRO A 67 -13.24 -25.73 0.76
N LEU A 68 -13.69 -24.47 0.81
CA LEU A 68 -14.98 -24.06 0.27
C LEU A 68 -15.08 -24.31 -1.24
N LEU A 69 -13.97 -24.15 -1.98
CA LEU A 69 -13.90 -24.36 -3.43
C LEU A 69 -13.27 -25.70 -3.84
N ASN A 70 -12.95 -26.57 -2.87
CA ASN A 70 -12.25 -27.85 -3.10
C ASN A 70 -10.95 -27.68 -3.91
N ALA A 71 -10.13 -26.69 -3.55
CA ALA A 71 -8.89 -26.36 -4.24
C ALA A 71 -7.66 -26.43 -3.32
N THR A 72 -6.50 -26.70 -3.89
CA THR A 72 -5.21 -26.80 -3.17
C THR A 72 -4.40 -25.51 -3.21
N GLU A 73 -4.72 -24.60 -4.12
CA GLU A 73 -4.08 -23.29 -4.23
C GLU A 73 -5.13 -22.26 -4.60
N GLY A 74 -4.96 -21.03 -4.12
CA GLY A 74 -5.85 -19.93 -4.47
C GLY A 74 -5.36 -18.59 -3.95
N ARG A 75 -5.92 -17.54 -4.54
CA ARG A 75 -5.55 -16.15 -4.30
C ARG A 75 -6.79 -15.32 -4.02
N ILE A 76 -6.70 -14.44 -3.03
CA ILE A 76 -7.61 -13.31 -2.84
C ILE A 76 -6.77 -12.04 -2.94
N GLN A 77 -7.17 -11.14 -3.82
CA GLN A 77 -6.57 -9.82 -3.98
C GLN A 77 -7.68 -8.79 -4.01
N PHE A 78 -7.49 -7.66 -3.34
CA PHE A 78 -8.39 -6.52 -3.51
C PHE A 78 -7.66 -5.20 -3.37
N THR A 79 -8.10 -4.22 -4.16
CA THR A 79 -7.60 -2.84 -4.10
C THR A 79 -8.70 -1.92 -3.59
N TYR A 80 -8.36 -0.98 -2.72
CA TYR A 80 -9.29 -0.01 -2.15
C TYR A 80 -8.59 1.31 -1.85
N THR A 81 -9.38 2.36 -1.61
CA THR A 81 -8.89 3.65 -1.12
C THR A 81 -8.85 3.65 0.40
N HIS A 82 -7.67 3.80 0.98
CA HIS A 82 -7.47 3.90 2.42
C HIS A 82 -7.37 5.38 2.82
N PHE A 83 -8.15 5.82 3.81
CA PHE A 83 -8.09 7.19 4.31
C PHE A 83 -7.37 7.25 5.65
N VAL A 84 -6.46 8.20 5.79
CA VAL A 84 -5.84 8.56 7.08
C VAL A 84 -6.23 9.99 7.42
N LYS A 85 -6.63 10.21 8.67
CA LYS A 85 -6.88 11.55 9.19
C LYS A 85 -5.54 12.17 9.60
N LYS A 86 -5.22 13.34 9.04
CA LYS A 86 -3.96 14.06 9.28
C LYS A 86 -4.24 15.44 9.85
N ALA A 87 -3.47 15.82 10.87
CA ALA A 87 -3.42 17.18 11.38
C ALA A 87 -2.36 17.98 10.62
N ALA A 88 -2.71 19.19 10.19
CA ALA A 88 -1.78 20.12 9.55
C ALA A 88 -0.65 20.53 10.53
N PRO A 89 0.58 20.73 10.04
CA PRO A 89 1.78 20.78 10.88
C PRO A 89 1.87 22.00 11.80
N VAL A 90 1.15 23.09 11.51
CA VAL A 90 1.19 24.34 12.30
C VAL A 90 -0.17 24.64 12.92
N SER A 91 -1.23 24.67 12.11
CA SER A 91 -2.57 25.03 12.56
C SER A 91 -3.31 23.88 13.25
N GLY A 92 -2.86 22.64 13.06
CA GLY A 92 -3.53 21.44 13.58
C GLY A 92 -4.86 21.13 12.91
N VAL A 93 -5.25 21.85 11.84
CA VAL A 93 -6.52 21.57 11.15
C VAL A 93 -6.49 20.16 10.59
N GLU A 94 -7.53 19.38 10.88
CA GLU A 94 -7.60 17.99 10.44
C GLU A 94 -8.23 17.88 9.05
N SER A 95 -7.66 17.01 8.23
CA SER A 95 -8.21 16.61 6.93
C SER A 95 -7.92 15.15 6.64
N LEU A 96 -8.70 14.55 5.74
CA LEU A 96 -8.44 13.20 5.25
C LEU A 96 -7.43 13.25 4.09
N MET A 97 -6.53 12.28 4.06
CA MET A 97 -5.69 11.95 2.91
C MET A 97 -6.00 10.53 2.46
N ASP A 98 -6.07 10.33 1.15
CA ASP A 98 -6.32 9.04 0.52
C ASP A 98 -5.05 8.39 -0.03
N TYR A 99 -5.01 7.06 0.07
CA TYR A 99 -3.94 6.20 -0.43
C TYR A 99 -4.54 5.01 -1.18
N GLU A 100 -3.92 4.60 -2.28
CA GLU A 100 -4.30 3.37 -2.97
C GLU A 100 -3.59 2.18 -2.31
N VAL A 101 -4.38 1.20 -1.88
CA VAL A 101 -3.86 0.03 -1.17
C VAL A 101 -4.37 -1.24 -1.81
N THR A 102 -3.48 -2.22 -1.99
CA THR A 102 -3.81 -3.56 -2.44
C THR A 102 -3.34 -4.58 -1.42
N TRP A 103 -4.26 -5.40 -0.92
CA TRP A 103 -3.91 -6.63 -0.21
C TRP A 103 -3.94 -7.81 -1.17
N THR A 104 -2.98 -8.72 -1.04
CA THR A 104 -2.96 -10.00 -1.75
C THR A 104 -2.58 -11.11 -0.78
N ALA A 105 -3.41 -12.15 -0.70
CA ALA A 105 -3.08 -13.36 0.04
C ALA A 105 -3.19 -14.58 -0.88
N ILE A 106 -2.13 -15.38 -0.91
CA ILE A 106 -2.03 -16.60 -1.71
C ILE A 106 -1.90 -17.77 -0.75
N ALA A 107 -2.86 -18.70 -0.79
CA ALA A 107 -2.84 -19.90 0.02
C ALA A 107 -2.42 -21.10 -0.82
N LYS A 108 -1.56 -21.95 -0.26
CA LYS A 108 -1.13 -23.23 -0.85
C LYS A 108 -1.21 -24.33 0.20
N GLN A 109 -1.94 -25.38 -0.12
CA GLN A 109 -2.05 -26.59 0.69
C GLN A 109 -0.85 -27.50 0.41
N SER A 110 -0.16 -27.91 1.47
CA SER A 110 0.94 -28.87 1.40
C SER A 110 0.42 -30.31 1.26
N ALA A 111 1.30 -31.24 0.88
CA ALA A 111 0.97 -32.67 0.85
C ALA A 111 0.53 -33.23 2.22
N ALA A 112 0.99 -32.63 3.32
CA ALA A 112 0.58 -32.98 4.69
C ALA A 112 -0.77 -32.36 5.10
N GLY A 113 -1.41 -31.60 4.21
CA GLY A 113 -2.71 -30.97 4.43
C GLY A 113 -2.67 -29.60 5.12
N SER A 114 -1.50 -29.12 5.54
CA SER A 114 -1.34 -27.78 6.12
C SER A 114 -1.45 -26.69 5.06
N ILE A 115 -2.04 -25.54 5.40
CA ILE A 115 -2.19 -24.40 4.46
C ILE A 115 -1.19 -23.29 4.82
N GLY A 116 -0.16 -23.16 3.97
CA GLY A 116 0.75 -22.01 3.98
C GLY A 116 0.09 -20.82 3.30
N VAL A 117 0.37 -19.61 3.79
CA VAL A 117 -0.15 -18.37 3.20
C VAL A 117 1.01 -17.41 2.96
N GLU A 118 1.08 -16.88 1.76
CA GLU A 118 1.91 -15.73 1.41
C GLU A 118 1.03 -14.48 1.48
N LEU A 119 1.40 -13.52 2.32
CA LEU A 119 0.67 -12.27 2.51
C LEU A 119 1.49 -11.13 1.92
N ASN A 120 0.89 -10.35 1.03
CA ASN A 120 1.49 -9.19 0.41
C ASN A 120 0.60 -7.96 0.62
N LEU A 121 1.24 -6.83 0.91
CA LEU A 121 0.62 -5.52 1.03
C LEU A 121 1.32 -4.56 0.07
N ARG A 122 0.55 -3.89 -0.79
CA ARG A 122 1.02 -2.80 -1.62
C ARG A 122 0.33 -1.50 -1.21
N ALA A 123 1.10 -0.44 -1.01
CA ALA A 123 0.58 0.91 -0.76
C ALA A 123 1.26 1.90 -1.71
N LEU A 124 0.47 2.70 -2.42
CA LEU A 124 0.90 3.84 -3.20
C LEU A 124 0.64 5.11 -2.39
N VAL A 125 1.71 5.81 -2.04
CA VAL A 125 1.69 6.99 -1.17
C VAL A 125 2.10 8.22 -1.97
N PRO A 126 1.18 9.19 -2.19
CA PRO A 126 1.53 10.44 -2.83
C PRO A 126 2.29 11.34 -1.86
N VAL A 127 3.42 11.87 -2.32
CA VAL A 127 4.30 12.77 -1.55
C VAL A 127 4.72 13.97 -2.40
N MET A 128 5.33 14.97 -1.77
CA MET A 128 6.03 16.05 -2.49
C MET A 128 7.53 15.76 -2.50
N SER A 129 8.14 15.84 -3.68
CA SER A 129 9.59 15.82 -3.86
C SER A 129 10.09 17.17 -4.37
N LEU A 130 11.26 17.60 -3.89
CA LEU A 130 11.93 18.81 -4.35
C LEU A 130 13.34 18.46 -4.79
N CYS A 131 13.72 18.94 -5.98
CA CYS A 131 14.96 18.56 -6.64
C CYS A 131 16.19 19.24 -6.01
N PRO A 132 17.17 18.47 -5.48
CA PRO A 132 18.41 19.04 -4.96
C PRO A 132 19.19 19.81 -6.01
N CYS A 133 19.28 19.28 -7.24
CA CYS A 133 20.00 19.91 -8.34
C CYS A 133 19.44 21.30 -8.66
N SER A 134 18.11 21.44 -8.72
CA SER A 134 17.47 22.72 -9.03
C SER A 134 17.74 23.77 -7.96
N LYS A 135 17.71 23.36 -6.68
CA LYS A 135 18.05 24.23 -5.55
C LYS A 135 19.50 24.69 -5.59
N GLU A 136 20.42 23.80 -5.95
CA GLU A 136 21.86 24.10 -5.98
C GLU A 136 22.24 25.11 -7.06
N ILE A 137 21.63 25.00 -8.26
CA ILE A 137 22.03 25.81 -9.41
C ILE A 137 21.27 27.14 -9.56
N SER A 138 20.14 27.29 -8.87
CA SER A 138 19.28 28.48 -9.01
C SER A 138 19.57 29.50 -7.92
N GLU A 139 19.59 30.80 -8.25
CA GLU A 139 19.76 31.87 -7.25
C GLU A 139 18.59 31.91 -6.23
N TYR A 140 17.40 31.49 -6.65
CA TYR A 140 16.22 31.40 -5.82
C TYR A 140 15.26 30.33 -6.33
N GLY A 141 14.56 29.69 -5.40
CA GLY A 141 13.58 28.66 -5.69
C GLY A 141 14.20 27.34 -6.13
N ALA A 142 13.34 26.34 -6.28
CA ALA A 142 13.69 25.02 -6.79
C ALA A 142 12.42 24.36 -7.31
N HIS A 143 12.50 23.63 -8.42
CA HIS A 143 11.32 22.89 -8.87
C HIS A 143 11.00 21.74 -7.92
N ASN A 144 9.71 21.51 -7.75
CA ASN A 144 9.14 20.42 -6.99
C ASN A 144 7.96 19.83 -7.78
N GLN A 145 7.51 18.66 -7.35
CA GLN A 145 6.40 17.96 -7.98
C GLN A 145 5.74 16.99 -7.01
N ARG A 146 4.58 16.48 -7.45
CA ARG A 146 4.00 15.28 -6.86
C ARG A 146 4.84 14.07 -7.28
N SER A 147 5.04 13.18 -6.33
CA SER A 147 5.65 11.87 -6.56
C SER A 147 4.78 10.78 -5.97
N HIS A 148 4.85 9.59 -6.55
CA HIS A 148 4.27 8.39 -5.98
C HIS A 148 5.37 7.49 -5.44
N VAL A 149 5.31 7.16 -4.16
CA VAL A 149 6.11 6.10 -3.55
C VAL A 149 5.24 4.86 -3.44
N THR A 150 5.55 3.83 -4.23
CA THR A 150 4.87 2.53 -4.18
C THR A 150 5.73 1.55 -3.40
N MET A 151 5.20 1.03 -2.29
CA MET A 151 5.84 -0.02 -1.51
C MET A 151 5.03 -1.30 -1.66
N SER A 152 5.66 -2.35 -2.18
CA SER A 152 5.09 -3.70 -2.22
C SER A 152 5.90 -4.58 -1.28
N VAL A 153 5.29 -5.06 -0.20
CA VAL A 153 5.96 -5.84 0.85
C VAL A 153 5.33 -7.21 0.98
N SER A 154 6.18 -8.24 1.06
CA SER A 154 5.79 -9.56 1.51
C SER A 154 5.95 -9.63 3.02
N LEU A 155 4.92 -10.12 3.71
CA LEU A 155 4.76 -10.03 5.15
C LEU A 155 4.75 -11.41 5.79
N ASP A 156 5.22 -11.47 7.04
CA ASP A 156 4.93 -12.60 7.92
C ASP A 156 3.40 -12.74 8.09
N PRO A 157 2.80 -13.93 7.85
CA PRO A 157 1.35 -14.11 7.93
C PRO A 157 0.72 -13.91 9.32
N HIS A 158 1.53 -13.84 10.37
CA HIS A 158 1.14 -13.57 11.75
C HIS A 158 1.44 -12.12 12.18
N THR A 159 1.87 -11.29 11.24
CA THR A 159 2.17 -9.88 11.47
C THR A 159 0.96 -9.09 11.96
N LYS A 160 1.24 -7.92 12.55
CA LYS A 160 0.27 -6.84 12.77
C LYS A 160 0.67 -5.58 12.01
N MET A 161 1.32 -5.74 10.86
CA MET A 161 1.62 -4.63 9.95
C MET A 161 0.33 -3.96 9.49
N THR A 162 0.31 -2.64 9.57
CA THR A 162 -0.80 -1.80 9.13
C THR A 162 -0.44 -1.05 7.86
N VAL A 163 -1.43 -0.51 7.16
CA VAL A 163 -1.18 0.36 6.00
C VAL A 163 -0.45 1.62 6.44
N GLU A 164 -0.84 2.17 7.59
CA GLU A 164 -0.30 3.40 8.16
C GLU A 164 1.18 3.28 8.54
N ASP A 165 1.67 2.06 8.82
CA ASP A 165 3.11 1.82 9.00
C ASP A 165 3.88 2.10 7.70
N LEU A 166 3.36 1.69 6.54
CA LEU A 166 3.96 1.98 5.24
C LEU A 166 3.80 3.45 4.85
N VAL A 167 2.63 4.04 5.10
CA VAL A 167 2.39 5.47 4.88
C VAL A 167 3.40 6.30 5.67
N THR A 168 3.58 6.00 6.95
CA THR A 168 4.55 6.69 7.82
C THR A 168 5.99 6.54 7.28
N ALA A 169 6.35 5.37 6.75
CA ALA A 169 7.67 5.15 6.16
C ALA A 169 7.91 5.99 4.90
N ALA A 170 6.95 6.05 3.98
CA ALA A 170 7.07 6.87 2.77
C ALA A 170 7.06 8.37 3.10
N GLU A 171 6.11 8.83 3.92
CA GLU A 171 5.94 10.24 4.27
C GLU A 171 7.11 10.78 5.12
N GLY A 172 7.63 9.96 6.03
CA GLY A 172 8.79 10.30 6.86
C GLY A 172 10.07 10.52 6.05
N GLN A 173 10.17 9.93 4.86
CA GLN A 173 11.34 10.05 3.99
C GLN A 173 11.15 10.99 2.80
N ALA A 174 9.96 11.53 2.55
CA ALA A 174 9.74 12.50 1.48
C ALA A 174 10.37 13.87 1.78
N SER A 175 10.53 14.73 0.77
CA SER A 175 10.87 16.15 0.99
C SER A 175 9.81 16.80 1.88
N SER A 176 8.54 16.56 1.56
CA SER A 176 7.43 16.72 2.49
C SER A 176 6.32 15.73 2.19
N GLU A 177 5.57 15.36 3.21
CA GLU A 177 4.29 14.68 3.08
C GLU A 177 3.20 15.63 2.55
N LEU A 178 1.99 15.09 2.31
CA LEU A 178 0.84 15.84 1.83
C LEU A 178 -0.27 15.95 2.89
N TRP A 179 -1.10 16.98 2.75
CA TRP A 179 -2.33 17.18 3.52
C TRP A 179 -3.45 17.62 2.59
N GLY A 180 -4.68 17.18 2.89
CA GLY A 180 -5.86 17.57 2.12
C GLY A 180 -6.29 19.02 2.37
N LEU A 181 -5.92 19.57 3.53
CA LEU A 181 -6.21 20.95 3.91
C LEU A 181 -5.02 21.58 4.63
N LEU A 182 -4.57 22.73 4.12
CA LEU A 182 -3.54 23.58 4.73
C LEU A 182 -4.09 24.99 4.94
N LYS A 183 -3.70 25.65 6.04
CA LYS A 183 -3.83 27.10 6.22
C LYS A 183 -2.52 27.77 5.81
N ARG A 184 -2.53 29.10 5.70
CA ARG A 184 -1.33 29.88 5.29
C ARG A 184 -0.07 29.56 6.12
N PRO A 185 -0.13 29.46 7.46
CA PRO A 185 1.06 29.08 8.24
C PRO A 185 1.56 27.67 7.93
N ASP A 186 0.65 26.74 7.61
CA ASP A 186 1.00 25.38 7.22
C ASP A 186 1.67 25.34 5.84
N GLU A 187 1.11 26.05 4.87
CA GLU A 187 1.65 26.14 3.51
C GLU A 187 3.08 26.71 3.51
N LYS A 188 3.32 27.75 4.32
CA LYS A 188 4.66 28.28 4.58
C LYS A 188 5.60 27.16 5.07
N TRP A 189 5.20 26.46 6.14
CA TRP A 189 6.01 25.41 6.75
C TRP A 189 6.31 24.25 5.79
N VAL A 190 5.31 23.80 5.03
CA VAL A 190 5.47 22.71 4.06
C VAL A 190 6.44 23.08 2.94
N THR A 191 6.33 24.32 2.46
CA THR A 191 7.23 24.85 1.42
C THR A 191 8.67 24.93 1.92
N GLU A 192 8.89 25.50 3.11
CA GLU A 192 10.21 25.62 3.73
C GLU A 192 10.81 24.25 4.04
N ARG A 193 10.03 23.33 4.64
CA ARG A 193 10.46 21.95 4.92
C ARG A 193 10.95 21.23 3.68
N ALA A 194 10.19 21.28 2.59
CA ALA A 194 10.57 20.60 1.36
C ALA A 194 11.81 21.23 0.72
N TYR A 195 11.93 22.56 0.80
CA TYR A 195 13.12 23.28 0.34
C TYR A 195 14.36 22.87 1.13
N ASP A 196 14.24 22.69 2.45
CA ASP A 196 15.34 22.32 3.34
C ASP A 196 15.68 20.82 3.32
N ASN A 197 14.77 19.98 2.81
CA ASN A 197 14.93 18.53 2.67
C ASN A 197 14.77 18.05 1.21
N PRO A 198 15.57 18.56 0.26
CA PRO A 198 15.46 18.15 -1.13
C PRO A 198 15.94 16.71 -1.30
N LYS A 199 15.30 15.92 -2.17
CA LYS A 199 15.66 14.52 -2.42
C LYS A 199 15.52 14.16 -3.90
N PHE A 200 16.51 13.46 -4.45
CA PHE A 200 16.35 12.80 -5.75
C PHE A 200 15.40 11.60 -5.63
N VAL A 201 14.91 11.11 -6.77
CA VAL A 201 14.06 9.92 -6.81
C VAL A 201 14.80 8.69 -6.27
N GLU A 202 16.11 8.61 -6.48
CA GLU A 202 16.98 7.56 -5.95
C GLU A 202 17.18 7.66 -4.44
N ASP A 203 17.27 8.87 -3.88
CA ASP A 203 17.38 9.06 -2.44
C ASP A 203 16.10 8.59 -1.75
N LEU A 204 14.94 8.92 -2.33
CA LEU A 204 13.64 8.54 -1.79
C LEU A 204 13.50 7.01 -1.69
N VAL A 205 13.85 6.26 -2.75
CA VAL A 205 13.79 4.79 -2.67
C VAL A 205 14.82 4.20 -1.70
N ARG A 206 16.03 4.77 -1.61
CA ARG A 206 17.07 4.30 -0.68
C ARG A 206 16.65 4.49 0.77
N ASP A 207 16.11 5.65 1.10
CA ASP A 207 15.74 6.00 2.47
C ASP A 207 14.53 5.21 2.94
N VAL A 208 13.50 5.08 2.10
CA VAL A 208 12.31 4.25 2.41
C VAL A 208 12.70 2.78 2.53
N ALA A 209 13.49 2.24 1.59
CA ALA A 209 13.95 0.86 1.68
C ALA A 209 14.85 0.64 2.92
N GLY A 210 15.70 1.62 3.25
CA GLY A 210 16.55 1.60 4.45
C GLY A 210 15.73 1.52 5.74
N GLN A 211 14.67 2.32 5.84
CA GLN A 211 13.73 2.28 6.98
C GLN A 211 13.00 0.94 7.07
N LEU A 212 12.46 0.42 5.95
CA LEU A 212 11.68 -0.82 5.93
C LEU A 212 12.53 -2.09 6.10
N LYS A 213 13.80 -2.07 5.68
CA LYS A 213 14.71 -3.22 5.77
C LYS A 213 14.87 -3.72 7.20
N GLY A 214 14.83 -2.83 8.20
CA GLY A 214 14.97 -3.20 9.62
C GLY A 214 13.76 -3.94 10.20
N ASP A 215 12.59 -3.83 9.58
CA ASP A 215 11.34 -4.34 10.15
C ASP A 215 11.20 -5.86 9.96
N GLN A 216 11.26 -6.61 11.05
CA GLN A 216 11.19 -8.08 11.03
C GLN A 216 9.86 -8.64 10.49
N ARG A 217 8.81 -7.82 10.43
CA ARG A 217 7.50 -8.20 9.86
C ARG A 217 7.55 -8.34 8.33
N ILE A 218 8.55 -7.74 7.68
CA ILE A 218 8.72 -7.71 6.23
C ILE A 218 9.75 -8.76 5.82
N LEU A 219 9.34 -9.71 4.98
CA LEU A 219 10.16 -10.81 4.45
C LEU A 219 10.91 -10.38 3.17
N SER A 220 10.24 -9.62 2.31
CA SER A 220 10.84 -8.99 1.14
C SER A 220 10.09 -7.71 0.80
N LEU A 221 10.74 -6.81 0.07
CA LEU A 221 10.15 -5.52 -0.30
C LEU A 221 10.62 -5.07 -1.68
N VAL A 222 9.73 -4.33 -2.33
CA VAL A 222 9.99 -3.54 -3.51
C VAL A 222 9.52 -2.12 -3.21
N VAL A 223 10.42 -1.15 -3.37
CA VAL A 223 10.11 0.27 -3.24
C VAL A 223 10.38 0.93 -4.57
N GLU A 224 9.38 1.62 -5.09
CA GLU A 224 9.41 2.37 -6.33
C GLU A 224 9.06 3.81 -6.03
N ALA A 225 9.78 4.75 -6.64
CA ALA A 225 9.44 6.16 -6.62
C ALA A 225 9.33 6.66 -8.05
N GLU A 226 8.25 7.39 -8.33
CA GLU A 226 8.01 8.05 -9.62
C GLU A 226 7.74 9.53 -9.36
N ASN A 227 8.57 10.40 -9.92
CA ASN A 227 8.37 11.84 -9.91
C ASN A 227 7.69 12.26 -11.21
N PHE A 228 6.53 12.90 -11.10
CA PHE A 228 5.87 13.51 -12.24
C PHE A 228 6.49 14.88 -12.50
N GLU A 229 7.63 14.89 -13.20
CA GLU A 229 8.49 16.06 -13.37
C GLU A 229 7.70 17.31 -13.78
N SER A 230 7.85 18.40 -13.03
CA SER A 230 7.11 19.65 -13.29
C SER A 230 7.63 20.42 -14.49
N ILE A 231 8.86 20.15 -14.92
CA ILE A 231 9.55 20.84 -16.03
C ILE A 231 9.78 19.93 -17.25
N HIS A 232 9.36 18.67 -17.18
CA HIS A 232 9.51 17.70 -18.26
C HIS A 232 8.20 16.94 -18.47
N ASN A 233 7.94 16.48 -19.70
CA ASN A 233 6.74 15.70 -20.02
C ASN A 233 6.98 14.17 -19.95
N HIS A 234 7.73 13.74 -18.94
CA HIS A 234 8.00 12.34 -18.62
C HIS A 234 8.34 12.22 -17.13
N SER A 235 8.22 11.02 -16.56
CA SER A 235 8.55 10.79 -15.17
C SER A 235 10.03 10.42 -14.97
N ALA A 236 10.63 10.89 -13.88
CA ALA A 236 11.84 10.28 -13.35
C ALA A 236 11.45 9.12 -12.43
N TYR A 237 12.15 7.98 -12.50
CA TYR A 237 11.76 6.75 -11.81
C TYR A 237 12.96 6.00 -11.24
N ALA A 238 12.82 5.49 -10.02
CA ALA A 238 13.78 4.60 -9.40
C ALA A 238 13.08 3.44 -8.67
N LYS A 239 13.81 2.33 -8.52
CA LYS A 239 13.32 1.12 -7.86
C LYS A 239 14.43 0.42 -7.09
N ILE A 240 14.09 -0.07 -5.89
CA ILE A 240 14.90 -0.98 -5.10
C ILE A 240 14.08 -2.23 -4.79
N SER A 241 14.72 -3.40 -4.83
CA SER A 241 14.13 -4.67 -4.44
C SER A 241 15.08 -5.39 -3.49
N LEU A 242 14.57 -5.85 -2.35
CA LEU A 242 15.32 -6.55 -1.33
C LEU A 242 14.57 -7.80 -0.90
N THR A 243 15.28 -8.91 -0.78
CA THR A 243 14.81 -10.15 -0.16
C THR A 243 15.67 -10.42 1.06
N LYS A 244 15.05 -10.75 2.20
CA LYS A 244 15.78 -11.13 3.41
C LYS A 244 16.15 -12.60 3.41
#